data_AF-A0A7R9SW08-F1
#
_entry.id   AF-A0A7R9SW08-F1
#
_cell.length_a   1.000
_cell.length_b   1.000
_cell.length_c   1.000
_cell.angle_alpha   90.00
_cell.angle_beta   90.00
_cell.angle_gamma   90.00
#
_symmetry.space_group_name_H-M   'P 1'
#
loop_
_entity.id
_entity.type
_entity.pdbx_description
1 polymer ?
#
loop_
_entity_poly.entity_id
_entity_poly.type
_entity_poly.pdbx_seq_one_letter_code
_entity_poly.pdbx_strand_id
1 'polypeptide(L)'
;MKNIIVVMEWTPSPSQVGFLPPASRVPRDKSVASQQDQRIADIFAFLNVKQPGVLCASEIGEALRVAELPLGLEVDEVMQMLDPHKEGLDFNTFKMMLQGNAVYRTQHGRHFVALSLLEAETLRGNLHLQRQPGLASGTSHSQPVFALHVLEPLGGGYTLDASQEMGASVEFQTATAEACFRFINSNANFSPMQRNAVLRALQDSPCSVRKMYFDSLMDCRRRRKSLRNKNEVAWGVLTTPDMYSVMAEAALVWRAQQGILLRGLREHDTFRAFDVSHCGVLTCSQLYSGLQWLQVPVAPAHIYDIIKRVGAKVAGHISFSEFYNIFVSAKETLDEVPLNEAASMGIATVFSVPQKEIRELSE
;
A
#
# COMPACT_ATOMS: atom_id res chain seq x y z
N MET A 1 11.25 22.66 -8.11
CA MET A 1 11.32 21.97 -9.43
C MET A 1 9.92 21.90 -10.02
N LYS A 2 9.76 22.10 -11.34
CA LYS A 2 8.48 21.98 -12.06
C LYS A 2 8.74 21.28 -13.38
N ASN A 3 7.75 20.55 -13.89
CA ASN A 3 7.82 19.87 -15.19
C ASN A 3 9.00 18.88 -15.25
N ILE A 4 9.09 18.00 -14.25
CA ILE A 4 10.04 16.89 -14.30
C ILE A 4 9.57 15.98 -15.43
N ILE A 5 10.38 15.88 -16.48
CA ILE A 5 10.13 15.06 -17.68
C ILE A 5 11.10 13.89 -17.70
N VAL A 6 12.37 14.14 -17.40
CA VAL A 6 13.43 13.13 -17.43
C VAL A 6 13.94 12.88 -16.01
N VAL A 7 14.05 11.60 -15.65
CA VAL A 7 14.68 11.13 -14.43
C VAL A 7 15.87 10.27 -14.83
N MET A 8 17.04 10.56 -14.26
CA MET A 8 18.21 9.72 -14.40
C MET A 8 18.22 8.69 -13.29
N GLU A 9 18.27 7.42 -13.67
CA GLU A 9 18.73 6.36 -12.78
C GLU A 9 20.24 6.28 -12.87
N TRP A 10 20.93 6.42 -11.75
CA TRP A 10 22.37 6.54 -11.68
C TRP A 10 22.97 5.54 -10.70
N THR A 11 24.01 4.86 -11.17
CA THR A 11 24.81 3.91 -10.39
C THR A 11 26.27 4.37 -10.44
N PRO A 12 26.81 4.92 -9.33
CA PRO A 12 28.19 5.42 -9.29
C PRO A 12 29.23 4.32 -9.54
N SER A 13 28.97 3.10 -9.06
CA SER A 13 29.83 1.95 -9.28
C SER A 13 28.98 0.68 -9.44
N PRO A 14 28.88 0.09 -10.65
CA PRO A 14 28.09 -1.11 -10.89
C PRO A 14 28.46 -2.27 -9.98
N SER A 15 29.74 -2.39 -9.64
CA SER A 15 30.27 -3.44 -8.75
C SER A 15 29.77 -3.33 -7.30
N GLN A 16 29.27 -2.17 -6.88
CA GLN A 16 28.74 -1.93 -5.54
C GLN A 16 27.21 -2.08 -5.47
N VAL A 17 26.55 -2.36 -6.60
CA VAL A 17 25.11 -2.63 -6.59
C VAL A 17 24.87 -4.01 -6.01
N GLY A 18 23.91 -4.08 -5.10
CA GLY A 18 23.55 -5.30 -4.39
C GLY A 18 22.20 -5.12 -3.71
N PHE A 19 21.56 -6.25 -3.39
CA PHE A 19 20.30 -6.23 -2.68
C PHE A 19 20.51 -5.89 -1.22
N LEU A 20 19.65 -5.01 -0.69
CA LEU A 20 19.62 -4.80 0.75
C LEU A 20 19.17 -6.09 1.44
N PRO A 21 19.78 -6.46 2.59
CA PRO A 21 19.33 -7.60 3.37
C PRO A 21 17.83 -7.52 3.70
N PRO A 22 17.07 -8.64 3.74
CA PRO A 22 15.63 -8.64 3.97
C PRO A 22 15.20 -7.89 5.23
N ALA A 23 15.99 -8.00 6.31
CA ALA A 23 15.74 -7.35 7.59
C ALA A 23 16.14 -5.86 7.63
N SER A 24 16.75 -5.32 6.57
CA SER A 24 17.21 -3.92 6.54
C SER A 24 16.04 -2.96 6.59
N ARG A 25 16.15 -1.93 7.44
CA ARG A 25 15.12 -0.91 7.64
C ARG A 25 15.76 0.46 7.68
N VAL A 26 15.03 1.46 7.20
CA VAL A 26 15.40 2.86 7.41
C VAL A 26 15.11 3.23 8.89
N PRO A 27 16.00 3.95 9.59
CA PRO A 27 15.73 4.47 10.93
C PRO A 27 14.48 5.36 10.95
N ARG A 28 13.64 5.24 11.98
CA ARG A 28 12.33 5.90 12.07
C ARG A 28 12.20 6.78 13.32
N ASP A 29 11.34 7.79 13.23
CA ASP A 29 10.87 8.53 14.40
C ASP A 29 10.12 7.59 15.35
N LYS A 30 10.42 7.66 16.65
CA LYS A 30 9.85 6.77 17.67
C LYS A 30 8.33 6.90 17.80
N SER A 31 7.79 8.10 17.63
CA SER A 31 6.35 8.37 17.77
C SER A 31 5.55 7.75 16.62
N VAL A 32 6.05 7.90 15.40
CA VAL A 32 5.49 7.30 14.18
C VAL A 32 5.58 5.78 14.25
N ALA A 33 6.72 5.24 14.72
CA ALA A 33 6.93 3.80 14.85
C ALA A 33 5.90 3.11 15.75
N SER A 34 5.50 3.72 16.87
CA SER A 34 4.52 3.10 17.79
C SER A 34 3.14 2.95 17.17
N GLN A 35 2.67 3.95 16.40
CA GLN A 35 1.37 3.87 15.72
C GLN A 35 1.39 2.87 14.55
N GLN A 36 2.50 2.84 13.80
CA GLN A 36 2.70 1.84 12.75
C GLN A 36 2.71 0.42 13.32
N ASP A 37 3.36 0.22 14.46
CA ASP A 37 3.43 -1.08 15.12
C ASP A 37 2.06 -1.58 15.59
N GLN A 38 1.20 -0.69 16.10
CA GLN A 38 -0.19 -1.03 16.42
C GLN A 38 -0.96 -1.44 15.16
N ARG A 39 -0.87 -0.68 14.07
CA ARG A 39 -1.52 -1.03 12.79
C ARG A 39 -1.04 -2.37 12.24
N ILE A 40 0.24 -2.69 12.39
CA ILE A 40 0.79 -4.00 11.99
C ILE A 40 0.23 -5.12 12.86
N ALA A 41 0.04 -4.89 14.16
CA ALA A 41 -0.63 -5.84 15.05
C ALA A 41 -2.09 -6.06 14.64
N ASP A 42 -2.81 -5.01 14.28
CA ASP A 42 -4.19 -5.11 13.80
C ASP A 42 -4.26 -5.89 12.48
N ILE A 43 -3.37 -5.60 11.50
CA ILE A 43 -3.25 -6.36 10.25
C ILE A 43 -3.04 -7.85 10.55
N PHE A 44 -2.08 -8.17 11.42
CA PHE A 44 -1.78 -9.55 11.79
C PHE A 44 -3.00 -10.25 12.39
N ALA A 45 -3.69 -9.59 13.33
CA ALA A 45 -4.88 -10.13 13.98
C ALA A 45 -6.06 -10.33 12.99
N PHE A 46 -6.22 -9.44 12.01
CA PHE A 46 -7.26 -9.59 10.99
C PHE A 46 -6.97 -10.72 10.01
N LEU A 47 -5.70 -10.94 9.66
CA LEU A 47 -5.31 -11.99 8.71
C LEU A 47 -5.23 -13.39 9.36
N ASN A 48 -5.01 -13.47 10.67
CA ASN A 48 -4.77 -14.72 11.38
C ASN A 48 -6.09 -15.48 11.65
N VAL A 49 -6.51 -16.26 10.64
CA VAL A 49 -7.81 -16.93 10.61
C VAL A 49 -7.66 -18.43 10.82
N LYS A 50 -6.68 -19.05 10.17
CA LYS A 50 -6.54 -20.52 10.13
C LYS A 50 -5.86 -21.07 11.37
N GLN A 51 -4.71 -20.51 11.75
CA GLN A 51 -3.91 -20.98 12.87
C GLN A 51 -3.56 -19.84 13.82
N PRO A 52 -4.04 -19.86 15.07
CA PRO A 52 -3.72 -18.83 16.05
C PRO A 52 -2.21 -18.59 16.20
N GLY A 53 -1.79 -17.35 15.98
CA GLY A 53 -0.42 -16.88 16.19
C GLY A 53 0.57 -17.08 15.03
N VAL A 54 0.15 -17.73 13.94
CA VAL A 54 1.00 -17.97 12.75
C VAL A 54 0.20 -17.73 11.47
N LEU A 55 0.72 -16.90 10.57
CA LEU A 55 0.13 -16.66 9.25
C LEU A 55 0.67 -17.65 8.22
N CYS A 56 -0.21 -18.29 7.45
CA CYS A 56 0.19 -19.17 6.35
C CYS A 56 0.33 -18.41 5.01
N ALA A 57 0.83 -19.09 3.97
CA ALA A 57 1.06 -18.51 2.65
C ALA A 57 -0.18 -17.81 2.06
N SER A 58 -1.38 -18.40 2.19
CA SER A 58 -2.60 -17.77 1.65
C SER A 58 -2.96 -16.47 2.38
N GLU A 59 -2.75 -16.41 3.70
CA GLU A 59 -3.05 -15.21 4.51
C GLU A 59 -2.02 -14.09 4.25
N ILE A 60 -0.76 -14.47 4.02
CA ILE A 60 0.30 -13.53 3.62
C ILE A 60 0.06 -13.02 2.20
N GLY A 61 -0.32 -13.91 1.27
CA GLY A 61 -0.67 -13.55 -0.10
C GLY A 61 -1.78 -12.53 -0.15
N GLU A 62 -2.81 -12.69 0.69
CA GLU A 62 -3.85 -11.69 0.82
C GLU A 62 -3.32 -10.35 1.34
N ALA A 63 -2.46 -10.36 2.37
CA ALA A 63 -1.83 -9.15 2.88
C ALA A 63 -1.09 -8.38 1.79
N LEU A 64 -0.33 -9.09 0.96
CA LEU A 64 0.48 -8.54 -0.12
C LEU A 64 -0.38 -8.06 -1.30
N ARG A 65 -1.43 -8.82 -1.66
CA ARG A 65 -2.42 -8.43 -2.66
C ARG A 65 -3.11 -7.13 -2.27
N VAL A 66 -3.55 -7.05 -1.02
CA VAL A 66 -4.17 -5.86 -0.42
C VAL A 66 -3.23 -4.65 -0.41
N ALA A 67 -1.93 -4.89 -0.24
CA ALA A 67 -0.95 -3.81 -0.29
C ALA A 67 -0.87 -3.15 -1.68
N GLU A 68 -1.33 -3.84 -2.74
CA GLU A 68 -1.27 -3.42 -4.14
C GLU A 68 0.13 -2.88 -4.49
N LEU A 69 1.18 -3.59 -4.13
CA LEU A 69 2.55 -3.18 -4.42
C LEU A 69 3.06 -3.94 -5.65
N PRO A 70 3.94 -3.35 -6.47
CA PRO A 70 4.58 -4.06 -7.58
C PRO A 70 5.64 -5.01 -6.99
N LEU A 71 5.19 -6.18 -6.53
CA LEU A 71 6.05 -7.21 -5.96
C LEU A 71 6.66 -8.02 -7.09
N GLY A 72 7.96 -8.22 -7.05
CA GLY A 72 8.69 -9.07 -8.00
C GLY A 72 8.95 -10.48 -7.48
N LEU A 73 8.23 -10.91 -6.44
CA LEU A 73 8.39 -12.20 -5.78
C LEU A 73 7.03 -12.81 -5.47
N GLU A 74 6.97 -14.14 -5.57
CA GLU A 74 5.85 -14.91 -5.07
C GLU A 74 5.90 -15.03 -3.54
N VAL A 75 4.74 -15.28 -2.92
CA VAL A 75 4.61 -15.38 -1.46
C VAL A 75 5.54 -16.44 -0.87
N ASP A 76 5.63 -17.59 -1.52
CA ASP A 76 6.48 -18.71 -1.08
C ASP A 76 7.96 -18.32 -1.08
N GLU A 77 8.40 -17.52 -2.05
CA GLU A 77 9.78 -17.03 -2.10
C GLU A 77 10.07 -16.04 -0.95
N VAL A 78 9.12 -15.16 -0.63
CA VAL A 78 9.23 -14.24 0.50
C VAL A 78 9.30 -15.01 1.82
N MET A 79 8.46 -16.04 1.97
CA MET A 79 8.46 -16.90 3.16
C MET A 79 9.77 -17.67 3.30
N GLN A 80 10.27 -18.27 2.22
CA GLN A 80 11.54 -19.00 2.23
C GLN A 80 12.73 -18.08 2.54
N MET A 81 12.71 -16.82 2.11
CA MET A 81 13.74 -15.84 2.43
C MET A 81 13.76 -15.42 3.90
N LEU A 82 12.60 -15.42 4.56
CA LEU A 82 12.46 -14.97 5.94
C LEU A 82 12.63 -16.10 6.95
N ASP A 83 12.05 -17.26 6.66
CA ASP A 83 12.09 -18.42 7.53
C ASP A 83 11.97 -19.73 6.72
N PRO A 84 13.10 -20.26 6.19
CA PRO A 84 13.11 -21.44 5.31
C PRO A 84 12.54 -22.72 5.92
N HIS A 85 12.39 -22.76 7.25
CA HIS A 85 12.04 -23.96 8.00
C HIS A 85 10.65 -23.91 8.62
N LYS A 86 9.92 -22.79 8.48
CA LYS A 86 8.57 -22.65 9.02
C LYS A 86 7.52 -22.67 7.92
N GLU A 87 6.41 -23.33 8.20
CA GLU A 87 5.21 -23.34 7.34
C GLU A 87 4.39 -22.03 7.43
N GLY A 88 4.83 -21.06 8.22
CA GLY A 88 4.15 -19.78 8.42
C GLY A 88 4.98 -18.75 9.18
N LEU A 89 4.47 -17.52 9.24
CA LEU A 89 5.13 -16.38 9.87
C LEU A 89 4.45 -16.01 11.18
N ASP A 90 5.23 -15.98 12.27
CA ASP A 90 4.78 -15.36 13.52
C ASP A 90 4.73 -13.83 13.41
N PHE A 91 4.16 -13.17 14.42
CA PHE A 91 4.01 -11.71 14.42
C PHE A 91 5.34 -10.96 14.24
N ASN A 92 6.43 -11.43 14.85
CA ASN A 92 7.72 -10.73 14.77
C ASN A 92 8.31 -10.84 13.38
N THR A 93 8.26 -12.02 12.77
CA THR A 93 8.72 -12.25 11.40
C THR A 93 7.85 -11.52 10.39
N PHE A 94 6.52 -11.52 10.58
CA PHE A 94 5.59 -10.74 9.75
C PHE A 94 5.85 -9.22 9.84
N LYS A 95 6.09 -8.71 11.05
CA LYS A 95 6.50 -7.31 11.25
C LYS A 95 7.83 -7.01 10.56
N MET A 96 8.79 -7.95 10.59
CA MET A 96 10.03 -7.85 9.82
C MET A 96 9.81 -7.82 8.32
N MET A 97 8.92 -8.65 7.80
CA MET A 97 8.54 -8.66 6.40
C MET A 97 8.02 -7.30 5.94
N LEU A 98 7.03 -6.74 6.65
CA LEU A 98 6.36 -5.50 6.25
C LEU A 98 7.22 -4.24 6.41
N GLN A 99 8.09 -4.22 7.43
CA GLN A 99 8.95 -3.06 7.72
C GLN A 99 10.28 -3.11 6.97
N GLY A 100 10.76 -4.31 6.66
CA GLY A 100 12.03 -4.56 5.98
C GLY A 100 11.96 -4.46 4.46
N ASN A 101 12.94 -5.09 3.81
CA ASN A 101 13.11 -5.17 2.35
C ASN A 101 12.83 -6.55 1.78
N ALA A 102 12.36 -7.50 2.60
CA ALA A 102 12.05 -8.87 2.16
C ALA A 102 11.07 -8.89 0.98
N VAL A 103 10.01 -8.09 1.07
CA VAL A 103 8.95 -7.97 0.06
C VAL A 103 9.38 -7.10 -1.14
N TYR A 104 10.20 -6.08 -0.89
CA TYR A 104 10.48 -5.02 -1.86
C TYR A 104 11.73 -5.24 -2.71
N ARG A 105 12.67 -6.06 -2.22
CA ARG A 105 13.96 -6.36 -2.85
C ARG A 105 14.69 -5.14 -3.41
N THR A 106 14.75 -4.05 -2.66
CA THR A 106 15.45 -2.84 -3.09
C THR A 106 16.96 -3.05 -3.16
N GLN A 107 17.61 -2.43 -4.14
CA GLN A 107 19.06 -2.42 -4.28
C GLN A 107 19.67 -1.14 -3.68
N HIS A 108 20.82 -1.28 -3.01
CA HIS A 108 21.67 -0.14 -2.67
C HIS A 108 22.61 0.19 -3.83
N GLY A 109 23.18 1.40 -3.82
CA GLY A 109 24.10 1.87 -4.88
C GLY A 109 23.40 2.37 -6.15
N ARG A 110 22.06 2.38 -6.17
CA ARG A 110 21.23 3.00 -7.21
C ARG A 110 20.55 4.26 -6.69
N HIS A 111 20.61 5.32 -7.48
CA HIS A 111 20.06 6.63 -7.17
C HIS A 111 19.17 7.11 -8.30
N PHE A 112 18.17 7.93 -7.97
CA PHE A 112 17.31 8.54 -8.98
C PHE A 112 17.35 10.07 -8.84
N VAL A 113 17.54 10.76 -9.95
CA VAL A 113 17.78 12.21 -9.98
C VAL A 113 16.90 12.84 -11.05
N ALA A 114 16.13 13.88 -10.69
CA ALA A 114 15.41 14.68 -11.68
C ALA A 114 16.40 15.54 -12.47
N LEU A 115 16.29 15.52 -13.80
CA LEU A 115 17.12 16.32 -14.70
C LEU A 115 16.34 17.48 -15.31
N SER A 116 17.05 18.57 -15.58
CA SER A 116 16.61 19.54 -16.58
C SER A 116 16.76 18.95 -17.99
N LEU A 117 16.04 19.53 -18.96
CA LEU A 117 16.14 19.08 -20.36
C LEU A 117 17.55 19.27 -20.94
N LEU A 118 18.25 20.34 -20.53
CA LEU A 118 19.62 20.60 -20.97
C LEU A 118 20.60 19.53 -20.44
N GLU A 119 20.46 19.16 -19.16
CA GLU A 119 21.26 18.08 -18.57
C GLU A 119 20.96 16.74 -19.24
N ALA A 120 19.67 16.45 -19.48
CA ALA A 120 19.25 15.22 -20.15
C ALA A 120 19.79 15.13 -21.60
N GLU A 121 19.74 16.23 -22.36
CA GLU A 121 20.30 16.31 -23.72
C GLU A 121 21.81 16.08 -23.71
N THR A 122 22.52 16.73 -22.79
CA THR A 122 23.98 16.59 -22.65
C THR A 122 24.38 15.16 -22.30
N LEU A 123 23.70 14.54 -21.34
CA LEU A 123 23.95 13.16 -20.93
C LEU A 123 23.63 12.16 -22.04
N ARG A 124 22.54 12.38 -22.78
CA ARG A 124 22.21 11.54 -23.94
C ARG A 124 23.25 11.67 -25.05
N GLY A 125 23.75 12.89 -25.30
CA GLY A 125 24.88 13.11 -26.21
C GLY A 125 26.13 12.32 -25.81
N ASN A 126 26.46 12.32 -24.51
CA ASN A 126 27.57 11.53 -23.98
C ASN A 126 27.36 10.01 -24.19
N LEU A 127 26.15 9.48 -23.97
CA LEU A 127 25.84 8.07 -24.24
C LEU A 127 26.09 7.71 -25.71
N HIS A 128 25.71 8.59 -26.64
CA HIS A 128 25.94 8.36 -28.06
C HIS A 128 27.42 8.45 -28.46
N LEU A 129 28.18 9.38 -27.88
CA LEU A 129 29.63 9.49 -28.12
C LEU A 129 30.39 8.26 -27.60
N GLN A 130 30.01 7.74 -26.43
CA GLN A 130 30.62 6.53 -25.85
C GLN A 130 30.37 5.27 -26.70
N ARG A 131 29.30 5.24 -27.50
CA ARG A 131 29.00 4.13 -28.43
C ARG A 131 29.79 4.21 -29.73
N GLN A 132 30.47 5.32 -30.03
CA GLN A 132 31.22 5.45 -31.27
C GLN A 132 32.58 4.75 -31.18
N PRO A 133 32.89 3.81 -32.09
CA PRO A 133 34.18 3.14 -32.11
C PRO A 133 35.29 4.15 -32.45
N GLY A 134 36.30 4.24 -31.59
CA GLY A 134 37.48 5.10 -31.77
C GLY A 134 37.59 6.31 -30.83
N LEU A 135 36.51 6.70 -30.13
CA LEU A 135 36.54 7.77 -29.11
C LEU A 135 36.47 7.25 -27.66
N ALA A 136 36.12 5.98 -27.45
CA ALA A 136 36.03 5.38 -26.12
C ALA A 136 37.43 5.08 -25.55
N SER A 137 38.10 6.11 -25.03
CA SER A 137 39.31 5.97 -24.23
C SER A 137 38.93 5.89 -22.75
N GLY A 138 39.14 4.72 -22.15
CA GLY A 138 39.01 4.52 -20.70
C GLY A 138 38.20 3.29 -20.30
N THR A 139 38.75 2.11 -20.54
CA THR A 139 38.33 0.88 -19.85
C THR A 139 38.65 1.01 -18.37
N SER A 140 37.66 1.27 -17.54
CA SER A 140 37.77 1.03 -16.10
C SER A 140 36.42 0.48 -15.66
N HIS A 141 36.40 -0.73 -15.09
CA HIS A 141 35.21 -1.41 -14.55
C HIS A 141 34.58 -0.71 -13.32
N SER A 142 34.74 0.62 -13.21
CA SER A 142 34.30 1.48 -12.13
C SER A 142 33.85 2.85 -12.66
N GLN A 143 33.36 2.91 -13.90
CA GLN A 143 32.75 4.13 -14.43
C GLN A 143 31.29 4.21 -13.97
N PRO A 144 30.78 5.42 -13.69
CA PRO A 144 29.37 5.60 -13.38
C PRO A 144 28.52 5.24 -14.61
N VAL A 145 27.48 4.44 -14.37
CA VAL A 145 26.51 4.08 -15.39
C VAL A 145 25.18 4.74 -15.08
N PHE A 146 24.43 5.08 -16.13
CA PHE A 146 23.12 5.70 -15.95
C PHE A 146 22.14 5.32 -17.06
N ALA A 147 20.85 5.41 -16.71
CA ALA A 147 19.73 5.33 -17.64
C ALA A 147 18.89 6.61 -17.54
N LEU A 148 18.38 7.05 -18.68
CA LEU A 148 17.49 8.19 -18.79
C LEU A 148 16.07 7.68 -18.98
N HIS A 149 15.20 7.98 -18.01
CA HIS A 149 13.80 7.58 -17.99
C HIS A 149 12.90 8.78 -18.27
N VAL A 150 11.92 8.63 -19.16
CA VAL A 150 10.90 9.63 -19.39
C VAL A 150 9.69 9.32 -18.51
N LEU A 151 9.23 10.32 -17.76
CA LEU A 151 8.04 10.18 -16.92
C LEU A 151 6.77 10.39 -17.75
N GLU A 152 5.88 9.40 -17.75
CA GLU A 152 4.57 9.57 -18.37
C GLU A 152 3.53 10.21 -17.41
N PRO A 153 2.68 11.10 -17.93
CA PRO A 153 1.60 11.71 -17.14
C PRO A 153 0.60 10.68 -16.58
N LEU A 154 0.34 9.60 -17.32
CA LEU A 154 -0.64 8.57 -16.95
C LEU A 154 -0.03 7.39 -16.17
N GLY A 155 1.30 7.37 -16.02
CA GLY A 155 2.04 6.33 -15.30
C GLY A 155 2.73 5.34 -16.23
N GLY A 156 3.80 4.70 -15.75
CA GLY A 156 4.70 3.88 -16.55
C GLY A 156 5.70 4.75 -17.29
N GLY A 157 6.89 4.94 -16.73
CA GLY A 157 8.00 5.53 -17.47
C GLY A 157 8.57 4.56 -18.50
N TYR A 158 9.35 5.09 -19.43
CA TYR A 158 10.16 4.26 -20.32
C TYR A 158 11.60 4.76 -20.38
N THR A 159 12.53 3.83 -20.55
CA THR A 159 13.94 4.14 -20.74
C THR A 159 14.14 4.72 -22.13
N LEU A 160 14.56 5.98 -22.19
CA LEU A 160 14.92 6.67 -23.43
C LEU A 160 16.27 6.21 -23.96
N ASP A 161 17.27 6.14 -23.07
CA ASP A 161 18.61 5.65 -23.39
C ASP A 161 19.37 5.23 -22.12
N ALA A 162 20.37 4.36 -22.26
CA ALA A 162 21.15 3.86 -21.12
C ALA A 162 22.60 3.50 -21.48
N SER A 163 23.49 3.56 -20.49
CA SER A 163 24.84 3.00 -20.57
C SER A 163 24.80 1.49 -20.84
N GLN A 164 25.80 0.95 -21.55
CA GLN A 164 25.83 -0.48 -21.91
C GLN A 164 25.89 -1.42 -20.70
N GLU A 165 26.60 -1.02 -19.64
CA GLU A 165 26.75 -1.82 -18.41
C GLU A 165 25.63 -1.56 -17.38
N MET A 166 24.56 -0.85 -17.77
CA MET A 166 23.42 -0.62 -16.89
C MET A 166 22.63 -1.93 -16.70
N GLY A 167 22.79 -2.57 -15.54
CA GLY A 167 22.04 -3.77 -15.20
C GLY A 167 20.54 -3.49 -15.02
N ALA A 168 19.71 -4.52 -15.21
CA ALA A 168 18.26 -4.43 -15.05
C ALA A 168 17.86 -3.81 -13.70
N SER A 169 16.95 -2.84 -13.76
CA SER A 169 16.45 -2.12 -12.59
C SER A 169 15.40 -2.96 -11.87
N VAL A 170 15.36 -2.89 -10.54
CA VAL A 170 14.30 -3.54 -9.76
C VAL A 170 13.00 -2.76 -10.01
N GLU A 171 11.98 -3.47 -10.49
CA GLU A 171 10.69 -2.88 -10.88
C GLU A 171 10.08 -2.06 -9.74
N PHE A 172 10.02 -2.63 -8.53
CA PHE A 172 9.51 -1.94 -7.34
C PHE A 172 10.22 -0.60 -7.08
N GLN A 173 11.55 -0.60 -7.11
CA GLN A 173 12.36 0.58 -6.81
C GLN A 173 12.20 1.67 -7.87
N THR A 174 12.15 1.26 -9.15
CA THR A 174 11.95 2.16 -10.29
C THR A 174 10.55 2.77 -10.27
N ALA A 175 9.51 1.93 -10.12
CA ALA A 175 8.12 2.38 -10.03
C ALA A 175 7.89 3.33 -8.85
N THR A 176 8.53 3.06 -7.70
CA THR A 176 8.48 3.94 -6.52
C THR A 176 9.16 5.29 -6.81
N ALA A 177 10.33 5.29 -7.44
CA ALA A 177 11.03 6.53 -7.80
C ALA A 177 10.20 7.37 -8.79
N GLU A 178 9.66 6.76 -9.84
CA GLU A 178 8.80 7.44 -10.82
C GLU A 178 7.55 8.04 -10.17
N ALA A 179 6.87 7.27 -9.31
CA ALA A 179 5.70 7.74 -8.60
C ALA A 179 6.03 8.92 -7.67
N CYS A 180 7.17 8.87 -6.98
CA CYS A 180 7.67 10.00 -6.16
C CYS A 180 7.96 11.25 -7.01
N PHE A 181 8.63 11.14 -8.16
CA PHE A 181 8.86 12.30 -9.02
C PHE A 181 7.56 12.85 -9.63
N ARG A 182 6.58 12.00 -9.94
CA ARG A 182 5.23 12.43 -10.35
C ARG A 182 4.52 13.19 -9.23
N PHE A 183 4.66 12.75 -7.98
CA PHE A 183 4.13 13.45 -6.80
C PHE A 183 4.79 14.83 -6.62
N ILE A 184 6.12 14.90 -6.70
CA ILE A 184 6.88 16.17 -6.68
C ILE A 184 6.47 17.07 -7.86
N ASN A 185 6.14 16.49 -9.02
CA ASN A 185 5.61 17.20 -10.16
C ASN A 185 4.10 17.53 -10.05
N SER A 186 3.50 17.36 -8.86
CA SER A 186 2.10 17.70 -8.57
C SER A 186 1.10 17.04 -9.53
N ASN A 187 1.38 15.82 -9.99
CA ASN A 187 0.42 15.05 -10.77
C ASN A 187 -0.73 14.60 -9.86
N ALA A 188 -1.94 14.49 -10.42
CA ALA A 188 -3.15 14.13 -9.67
C ALA A 188 -3.54 12.65 -9.82
N ASN A 189 -3.17 12.05 -10.96
CA ASN A 189 -3.62 10.72 -11.38
C ASN A 189 -2.60 9.68 -10.95
N PHE A 190 -2.90 8.91 -9.91
CA PHE A 190 -2.12 7.76 -9.50
C PHE A 190 -2.99 6.51 -9.64
N SER A 191 -2.41 5.40 -10.08
CA SER A 191 -3.03 4.10 -9.81
C SER A 191 -2.96 3.82 -8.29
N PRO A 192 -3.81 2.93 -7.76
CA PRO A 192 -3.74 2.53 -6.35
C PRO A 192 -2.34 2.05 -5.94
N MET A 193 -1.69 1.29 -6.82
CA MET A 193 -0.31 0.83 -6.65
C MET A 193 0.70 1.98 -6.56
N GLN A 194 0.63 2.94 -7.47
CA GLN A 194 1.56 4.09 -7.45
C GLN A 194 1.32 4.97 -6.20
N ARG A 195 0.07 5.11 -5.75
CA ARG A 195 -0.26 5.81 -4.50
C ARG A 195 0.39 5.11 -3.31
N ASN A 196 0.26 3.79 -3.23
CA ASN A 196 0.80 3.01 -2.12
C ASN A 196 2.35 3.03 -2.12
N ALA A 197 2.98 3.02 -3.30
CA ALA A 197 4.42 3.22 -3.42
C ALA A 197 4.90 4.58 -2.87
N VAL A 198 4.18 5.67 -3.18
CA VAL A 198 4.48 7.00 -2.62
C VAL A 198 4.22 7.05 -1.11
N LEU A 199 3.10 6.45 -0.64
CA LEU A 199 2.81 6.35 0.79
C LEU A 199 3.90 5.60 1.55
N ARG A 200 4.44 4.52 0.98
CA ARG A 200 5.55 3.76 1.55
C ARG A 200 6.83 4.61 1.61
N ALA A 201 7.14 5.35 0.55
CA ALA A 201 8.31 6.23 0.51
C ALA A 201 8.21 7.41 1.49
N LEU A 202 6.99 7.91 1.75
CA LEU A 202 6.72 9.05 2.64
C LEU A 202 6.16 8.64 4.01
N GLN A 203 6.23 7.36 4.39
CA GLN A 203 5.55 6.82 5.58
C GLN A 203 6.00 7.46 6.90
N ASP A 204 7.20 8.05 6.92
CA ASP A 204 7.77 8.74 8.09
C ASP A 204 7.44 10.25 8.09
N SER A 205 6.75 10.73 7.06
CA SER A 205 6.31 12.12 6.93
C SER A 205 4.83 12.26 7.34
N PRO A 206 4.51 13.03 8.41
CA PRO A 206 3.13 13.28 8.82
C PRO A 206 2.28 13.89 7.70
N CYS A 207 0.97 13.62 7.70
CA CYS A 207 0.02 14.16 6.72
C CYS A 207 0.07 15.69 6.61
N SER A 208 0.21 16.38 7.75
CA SER A 208 0.30 17.85 7.82
C SER A 208 1.52 18.38 7.06
N VAL A 209 2.68 17.74 7.21
CA VAL A 209 3.92 18.12 6.53
C VAL A 209 3.82 17.85 5.03
N ARG A 210 3.29 16.68 4.64
CA ARG A 210 3.04 16.35 3.22
C ARG A 210 2.12 17.37 2.57
N LYS A 211 1.03 17.74 3.24
CA LYS A 211 0.07 18.75 2.78
C LYS A 211 0.72 20.11 2.63
N MET A 212 1.45 20.59 3.64
CA MET A 212 2.14 21.89 3.59
C MET A 212 3.17 21.96 2.45
N TYR A 213 3.97 20.92 2.28
CA TYR A 213 4.92 20.82 1.17
C TYR A 213 4.20 20.88 -0.19
N PHE A 214 3.14 20.09 -0.32
CA PHE A 214 2.40 19.99 -1.56
C PHE A 214 1.64 21.28 -1.91
N ASP A 215 1.03 21.94 -0.92
CA ASP A 215 0.37 23.24 -1.08
C ASP A 215 1.39 24.30 -1.51
N SER A 216 2.60 24.32 -0.92
CA SER A 216 3.69 25.20 -1.33
C SER A 216 4.14 24.99 -2.78
N LEU A 217 4.19 23.74 -3.25
CA LEU A 217 4.46 23.42 -4.66
C LEU A 217 3.36 23.92 -5.58
N MET A 218 2.10 23.78 -5.16
CA MET A 218 0.93 24.22 -5.94
C MET A 218 0.84 25.74 -6.05
N ASP A 219 1.20 26.47 -5.00
CA ASP A 219 1.26 27.95 -5.03
C ASP A 219 2.31 28.48 -5.99
N CYS A 220 3.35 27.69 -6.25
CA CYS A 220 4.33 28.03 -7.28
C CYS A 220 3.76 27.86 -8.71
N ARG A 221 2.62 27.17 -8.93
CA ARG A 221 2.12 26.87 -10.28
C ARG A 221 1.20 27.97 -10.81
N ARG A 222 1.53 28.50 -12.00
CA ARG A 222 0.77 29.54 -12.70
C ARG A 222 -0.70 29.14 -12.98
N ARG A 223 -0.94 27.87 -13.30
CA ARG A 223 -2.29 27.30 -13.41
C ARG A 223 -2.51 26.39 -12.21
N ARG A 224 -3.33 26.83 -11.26
CA ARG A 224 -3.86 25.96 -10.22
C ARG A 224 -4.73 24.91 -10.92
N LYS A 225 -4.19 23.71 -11.15
CA LYS A 225 -5.06 22.55 -11.40
C LYS A 225 -5.94 22.44 -10.16
N SER A 226 -7.25 22.40 -10.36
CA SER A 226 -8.21 22.30 -9.27
C SER A 226 -8.12 20.88 -8.69
N LEU A 227 -7.18 20.67 -7.77
CA LEU A 227 -7.17 19.49 -6.90
C LEU A 227 -8.28 19.57 -5.83
N ARG A 228 -9.22 20.51 -5.96
CA ARG A 228 -10.38 20.65 -5.06
C ARG A 228 -11.33 19.45 -5.16
N ASN A 229 -11.18 18.60 -6.17
CA ASN A 229 -11.87 17.33 -6.20
C ASN A 229 -11.17 16.38 -5.23
N LYS A 230 -11.80 16.13 -4.08
CA LYS A 230 -11.42 15.09 -3.08
C LYS A 230 -11.20 13.69 -3.70
N ASN A 231 -11.59 13.50 -4.95
CA ASN A 231 -11.54 12.26 -5.72
C ASN A 231 -10.20 12.04 -6.45
N GLU A 232 -9.26 12.99 -6.40
CA GLU A 232 -7.94 12.77 -7.00
C GLU A 232 -7.05 11.91 -6.09
N VAL A 233 -6.42 10.88 -6.67
CA VAL A 233 -5.68 9.86 -5.91
C VAL A 233 -4.49 10.44 -5.14
N ALA A 234 -3.95 11.58 -5.59
CA ALA A 234 -2.97 12.37 -4.84
C ALA A 234 -3.48 12.81 -3.45
N TRP A 235 -4.79 13.05 -3.27
CA TRP A 235 -5.39 13.36 -1.97
C TRP A 235 -5.17 12.25 -0.96
N GLY A 236 -5.25 10.97 -1.40
CA GLY A 236 -4.95 9.82 -0.54
C GLY A 236 -3.52 9.86 0.00
N VAL A 237 -2.54 10.31 -0.78
CA VAL A 237 -1.17 10.51 -0.31
C VAL A 237 -1.07 11.62 0.74
N LEU A 238 -1.97 12.60 0.74
CA LEU A 238 -1.94 13.73 1.68
C LEU A 238 -2.73 13.47 2.97
N THR A 239 -3.75 12.59 2.93
CA THR A 239 -4.62 12.33 4.08
C THR A 239 -4.33 11.01 4.78
N THR A 240 -3.85 10.00 4.06
CA THR A 240 -3.60 8.68 4.64
C THR A 240 -2.29 8.67 5.44
N PRO A 241 -2.29 8.27 6.73
CA PRO A 241 -1.12 8.33 7.58
C PRO A 241 0.08 7.57 7.03
N ASP A 242 -0.11 6.33 6.62
CA ASP A 242 0.93 5.48 6.04
C ASP A 242 0.32 4.31 5.27
N MET A 243 1.18 3.50 4.66
CA MET A 243 0.77 2.28 3.96
C MET A 243 0.09 1.26 4.89
N TYR A 244 0.52 1.15 6.15
CA TYR A 244 -0.08 0.20 7.10
C TYR A 244 -1.54 0.55 7.42
N SER A 245 -1.93 1.82 7.31
CA SER A 245 -3.31 2.25 7.47
C SER A 245 -4.20 1.69 6.35
N VAL A 246 -3.69 1.71 5.10
CA VAL A 246 -4.39 1.11 3.94
C VAL A 246 -4.49 -0.41 4.11
N MET A 247 -3.38 -1.05 4.50
CA MET A 247 -3.35 -2.50 4.67
C MET A 247 -4.25 -2.98 5.81
N ALA A 248 -4.28 -2.26 6.95
CA ALA A 248 -5.15 -2.61 8.08
C ALA A 248 -6.62 -2.57 7.72
N GLU A 249 -7.03 -1.54 6.97
CA GLU A 249 -8.41 -1.39 6.52
C GLU A 249 -8.82 -2.54 5.59
N ALA A 250 -7.99 -2.85 4.61
CA ALA A 250 -8.32 -3.91 3.66
C ALA A 250 -8.19 -5.32 4.28
N ALA A 251 -7.27 -5.53 5.23
CA ALA A 251 -7.24 -6.76 6.04
C ALA A 251 -8.52 -6.92 6.88
N LEU A 252 -9.04 -5.82 7.47
CA LEU A 252 -10.32 -5.83 8.20
C LEU A 252 -11.48 -6.20 7.26
N VAL A 253 -11.54 -5.59 6.07
CA VAL A 253 -12.57 -5.88 5.06
C VAL A 253 -12.52 -7.34 4.65
N TRP A 254 -11.34 -7.85 4.33
CA TRP A 254 -11.15 -9.27 4.00
C TRP A 254 -11.61 -10.18 5.15
N ARG A 255 -11.21 -9.88 6.39
CA ARG A 255 -11.60 -10.68 7.56
C ARG A 255 -13.11 -10.70 7.77
N ALA A 256 -13.76 -9.55 7.57
CA ALA A 256 -15.22 -9.46 7.62
C ALA A 256 -15.88 -10.28 6.50
N GLN A 257 -15.35 -10.24 5.28
CA GLN A 257 -15.83 -11.06 4.16
C GLN A 257 -15.72 -12.55 4.45
N GLN A 258 -14.60 -13.01 5.05
CA GLN A 258 -14.46 -14.39 5.50
C GLN A 258 -15.52 -14.76 6.53
N GLY A 259 -15.77 -13.89 7.52
CA GLY A 259 -16.83 -14.11 8.51
C GLY A 259 -18.23 -14.21 7.89
N ILE A 260 -18.53 -13.40 6.87
CA ILE A 260 -19.80 -13.45 6.12
C ILE A 260 -19.93 -14.78 5.37
N LEU A 261 -18.88 -15.17 4.64
CA LEU A 261 -18.83 -16.41 3.86
C LEU A 261 -19.02 -17.64 4.74
N LEU A 262 -18.29 -17.72 5.85
CA LEU A 262 -18.36 -18.85 6.77
C LEU A 262 -19.73 -18.98 7.45
N ARG A 263 -20.51 -17.89 7.53
CA ARG A 263 -21.90 -17.91 8.00
C ARG A 263 -22.92 -18.23 6.90
N GLY A 264 -22.47 -18.40 5.66
CA GLY A 264 -23.35 -18.65 4.51
C GLY A 264 -24.31 -17.50 4.20
N LEU A 265 -23.97 -16.28 4.62
CA LEU A 265 -24.84 -15.12 4.45
C LEU A 265 -24.56 -14.43 3.13
N ARG A 266 -25.64 -13.98 2.49
CA ARG A 266 -25.55 -13.00 1.39
C ARG A 266 -25.43 -11.59 1.96
N GLU A 267 -25.12 -10.67 1.08
CA GLU A 267 -24.84 -9.26 1.37
C GLU A 267 -25.97 -8.59 2.13
N HIS A 268 -27.18 -8.76 1.61
CA HIS A 268 -28.38 -8.13 2.14
C HIS A 268 -28.80 -8.79 3.46
N ASP A 269 -28.61 -10.10 3.59
CA ASP A 269 -28.90 -10.82 4.83
C ASP A 269 -27.93 -10.42 5.95
N THR A 270 -26.67 -10.20 5.60
CA THR A 270 -25.65 -9.69 6.54
C THR A 270 -26.05 -8.30 7.04
N PHE A 271 -26.40 -7.39 6.14
CA PHE A 271 -26.81 -6.04 6.52
C PHE A 271 -28.05 -6.06 7.42
N ARG A 272 -29.07 -6.86 7.06
CA ARG A 272 -30.29 -7.01 7.87
C ARG A 272 -30.01 -7.62 9.25
N ALA A 273 -29.03 -8.52 9.35
CA ALA A 273 -28.61 -9.07 10.64
C ALA A 273 -27.97 -8.00 11.52
N PHE A 274 -27.25 -7.04 10.93
CA PHE A 274 -26.60 -5.95 11.67
C PHE A 274 -27.59 -4.84 12.05
N ASP A 275 -28.52 -4.49 11.16
CA ASP A 275 -29.56 -3.47 11.38
C ASP A 275 -30.71 -4.01 12.25
N VAL A 276 -30.40 -4.19 13.54
CA VAL A 276 -31.38 -4.62 14.56
C VAL A 276 -32.48 -3.58 14.77
N SER A 277 -32.21 -2.31 14.50
CA SER A 277 -33.22 -1.24 14.58
C SER A 277 -34.20 -1.22 13.41
N HIS A 278 -33.88 -1.93 12.32
CA HIS A 278 -34.65 -1.93 11.08
C HIS A 278 -34.88 -0.54 10.49
N CYS A 279 -33.88 0.34 10.60
CA CYS A 279 -33.96 1.72 10.13
C CYS A 279 -33.26 1.95 8.78
N GLY A 280 -32.63 0.92 8.21
CA GLY A 280 -31.96 0.96 6.91
C GLY A 280 -30.55 1.59 6.95
N VAL A 281 -30.05 1.93 8.13
CA VAL A 281 -28.70 2.46 8.36
C VAL A 281 -28.06 1.78 9.57
N LEU A 282 -26.74 1.64 9.57
CA LEU A 282 -25.99 1.07 10.68
C LEU A 282 -25.37 2.15 11.54
N THR A 283 -25.60 2.05 12.85
CA THR A 283 -24.92 2.84 13.88
C THR A 283 -23.51 2.29 14.19
N CYS A 284 -22.71 3.03 14.97
CA CYS A 284 -21.41 2.54 15.44
C CYS A 284 -21.59 1.23 16.22
N SER A 285 -22.57 1.17 17.13
CA SER A 285 -22.84 -0.01 17.95
C SER A 285 -23.27 -1.21 17.12
N GLN A 286 -24.10 -1.01 16.10
CA GLN A 286 -24.54 -2.10 15.22
C GLN A 286 -23.40 -2.64 14.37
N LEU A 287 -22.58 -1.75 13.78
CA LEU A 287 -21.43 -2.18 13.01
C LEU A 287 -20.42 -2.93 13.88
N TYR A 288 -20.15 -2.41 15.08
CA TYR A 288 -19.26 -3.05 16.05
C TYR A 288 -19.74 -4.45 16.43
N SER A 289 -21.01 -4.55 16.82
CA SER A 289 -21.67 -5.80 17.20
C SER A 289 -21.66 -6.81 16.07
N GLY A 290 -21.99 -6.36 14.85
CA GLY A 290 -21.97 -7.17 13.65
C GLY A 290 -20.58 -7.73 13.33
N LEU A 291 -19.55 -6.89 13.32
CA LEU A 291 -18.18 -7.34 13.07
C LEU A 291 -17.66 -8.29 14.15
N GLN A 292 -18.01 -8.07 15.43
CA GLN A 292 -17.69 -9.03 16.49
C GLN A 292 -18.44 -10.35 16.34
N TRP A 293 -19.69 -10.31 15.90
CA TRP A 293 -20.47 -11.52 15.60
C TRP A 293 -19.89 -12.29 14.42
N LEU A 294 -19.28 -11.62 13.44
CA LEU A 294 -18.45 -12.22 12.40
C LEU A 294 -17.07 -12.71 12.90
N GLN A 295 -16.81 -12.64 14.20
CA GLN A 295 -15.52 -12.98 14.84
C GLN A 295 -14.33 -12.15 14.32
N VAL A 296 -14.58 -10.94 13.84
CA VAL A 296 -13.52 -9.98 13.50
C VAL A 296 -12.99 -9.37 14.80
N PRO A 297 -11.66 -9.40 15.07
CA PRO A 297 -11.08 -8.86 16.30
C PRO A 297 -11.01 -7.32 16.27
N VAL A 298 -12.16 -6.65 16.17
CA VAL A 298 -12.26 -5.19 16.09
C VAL A 298 -12.31 -4.51 17.46
N ALA A 299 -11.65 -3.35 17.56
CA ALA A 299 -11.81 -2.39 18.63
C ALA A 299 -12.76 -1.25 18.20
N PRO A 300 -13.38 -0.51 19.14
CA PRO A 300 -14.27 0.62 18.80
C PRO A 300 -13.60 1.69 17.93
N ALA A 301 -12.29 1.91 18.09
CA ALA A 301 -11.53 2.84 17.26
C ALA A 301 -11.62 2.52 15.75
N HIS A 302 -11.55 1.24 15.39
CA HIS A 302 -11.66 0.80 13.99
C HIS A 302 -13.02 1.16 13.38
N ILE A 303 -14.08 1.09 14.17
CA ILE A 303 -15.44 1.46 13.76
C ILE A 303 -15.53 2.95 13.45
N TYR A 304 -14.96 3.78 14.31
CA TYR A 304 -14.95 5.23 14.10
C TYR A 304 -14.15 5.60 12.85
N ASP A 305 -13.04 4.92 12.58
CA ASP A 305 -12.24 5.18 11.38
C ASP A 305 -12.97 4.79 10.09
N ILE A 306 -13.68 3.66 10.09
CA ILE A 306 -14.54 3.26 8.96
C ILE A 306 -15.64 4.31 8.71
N ILE A 307 -16.36 4.71 9.76
CA ILE A 307 -17.48 5.65 9.65
C ILE A 307 -17.01 7.04 9.22
N LYS A 308 -15.91 7.57 9.79
CA LYS A 308 -15.37 8.89 9.39
C LYS A 308 -14.96 8.93 7.93
N ARG A 309 -14.49 7.81 7.39
CA ARG A 309 -14.03 7.70 6.02
C ARG A 309 -15.18 7.57 5.03
N VAL A 310 -16.19 6.75 5.35
CA VAL A 310 -17.27 6.41 4.41
C VAL A 310 -18.54 7.22 4.66
N GLY A 311 -18.94 7.37 5.93
CA GLY A 311 -20.13 8.11 6.37
C GLY A 311 -20.01 9.63 6.26
N ALA A 312 -19.08 10.15 5.45
CA ALA A 312 -18.84 11.58 5.26
C ALA A 312 -20.01 12.33 4.59
N LYS A 313 -21.09 11.64 4.20
CA LYS A 313 -22.25 12.27 3.56
C LYS A 313 -23.36 12.66 4.54
N VAL A 314 -23.70 11.90 5.58
CA VAL A 314 -24.71 12.28 6.59
C VAL A 314 -24.55 11.46 7.91
N ALA A 315 -24.48 12.15 9.07
CA ALA A 315 -24.82 11.70 10.42
C ALA A 315 -24.08 10.51 11.08
N GLY A 316 -22.87 10.12 10.67
CA GLY A 316 -22.12 9.08 11.41
C GLY A 316 -22.74 7.68 11.33
N HIS A 317 -23.55 7.44 10.30
CA HIS A 317 -24.19 6.16 10.01
C HIS A 317 -23.70 5.59 8.68
N ILE A 318 -23.90 4.28 8.46
CA ILE A 318 -23.57 3.59 7.21
C ILE A 318 -24.85 3.05 6.55
N SER A 319 -25.16 3.53 5.35
CA SER A 319 -26.25 2.99 4.52
C SER A 319 -25.91 1.61 3.93
N PHE A 320 -26.93 0.88 3.45
CA PHE A 320 -26.69 -0.39 2.76
C PHE A 320 -25.73 -0.26 1.57
N SER A 321 -25.87 0.79 0.75
CA SER A 321 -24.97 1.00 -0.39
C SER A 321 -23.52 1.22 0.03
N GLU A 322 -23.29 1.90 1.15
CA GLU A 322 -21.94 2.13 1.69
C GLU A 322 -21.38 0.85 2.29
N PHE A 323 -22.19 0.10 3.05
CA PHE A 323 -21.81 -1.22 3.56
C PHE A 323 -21.43 -2.16 2.41
N TYR A 324 -22.25 -2.22 1.36
CA TYR A 324 -21.99 -3.03 0.17
C TYR A 324 -20.67 -2.63 -0.49
N ASN A 325 -20.44 -1.33 -0.70
CA ASN A 325 -19.20 -0.86 -1.32
C ASN A 325 -17.95 -1.17 -0.49
N ILE A 326 -18.04 -1.13 0.85
CA ILE A 326 -16.92 -1.45 1.74
C ILE A 326 -16.66 -2.96 1.76
N PHE A 327 -17.69 -3.75 2.09
CA PHE A 327 -17.50 -5.14 2.50
C PHE A 327 -17.84 -6.14 1.40
N VAL A 328 -18.48 -5.75 0.30
CA VAL A 328 -18.96 -6.69 -0.72
C VAL A 328 -18.41 -6.39 -2.10
N SER A 329 -18.41 -5.14 -2.56
CA SER A 329 -18.00 -4.83 -3.94
C SER A 329 -16.55 -5.26 -4.24
N ALA A 330 -15.73 -5.49 -3.21
CA ALA A 330 -14.37 -5.99 -3.32
C ALA A 330 -14.24 -7.54 -3.39
N LYS A 331 -15.36 -8.28 -3.43
CA LYS A 331 -15.45 -9.73 -3.21
C LYS A 331 -15.29 -10.60 -4.47
N GLU A 332 -15.00 -10.02 -5.64
CA GLU A 332 -14.96 -10.76 -6.92
C GLU A 332 -13.91 -11.89 -7.01
N THR A 333 -13.09 -12.13 -5.97
CA THR A 333 -12.00 -13.13 -6.00
C THR A 333 -11.91 -14.05 -4.78
N LEU A 334 -12.94 -14.16 -3.93
CA LEU A 334 -12.90 -15.13 -2.82
C LEU A 334 -13.46 -16.48 -3.29
N ASP A 335 -12.57 -17.48 -3.41
CA ASP A 335 -12.97 -18.86 -3.62
C ASP A 335 -13.94 -19.31 -2.52
N GLU A 336 -14.99 -20.05 -2.89
CA GLU A 336 -15.97 -20.58 -1.95
C GLU A 336 -15.27 -21.44 -0.89
N VAL A 337 -15.22 -20.96 0.36
CA VAL A 337 -14.69 -21.74 1.47
C VAL A 337 -15.65 -22.89 1.75
N PRO A 338 -15.23 -24.17 1.63
CA PRO A 338 -16.13 -25.30 1.85
C PRO A 338 -16.65 -25.30 3.29
N LEU A 339 -17.97 -25.50 3.44
CA LEU A 339 -18.74 -25.46 4.69
C LEU A 339 -18.14 -26.26 5.87
N ASN A 340 -17.27 -27.24 5.60
CA ASN A 340 -16.60 -28.04 6.63
C ASN A 340 -15.55 -27.24 7.44
N GLU A 341 -14.98 -26.15 6.91
CA GLU A 341 -14.08 -25.26 7.67
C GLU A 341 -14.84 -24.30 8.61
N ALA A 342 -16.10 -23.97 8.31
CA ALA A 342 -16.92 -23.13 9.19
C ALA A 342 -17.21 -23.78 10.55
N ALA A 343 -17.31 -25.11 10.58
CA ALA A 343 -17.53 -25.89 11.80
C ALA A 343 -16.29 -25.96 12.70
N SER A 344 -15.07 -26.04 12.13
CA SER A 344 -13.82 -26.03 12.90
C SER A 344 -13.50 -24.67 13.51
N MET A 345 -14.08 -23.59 12.97
CA MET A 345 -13.92 -22.21 13.45
C MET A 345 -14.94 -21.77 14.52
N GLY A 346 -15.78 -22.70 15.01
CA GLY A 346 -16.67 -22.44 16.16
C GLY A 346 -17.76 -21.40 15.90
N ILE A 347 -18.20 -21.23 14.65
CA ILE A 347 -19.21 -20.24 14.28
C ILE A 347 -20.61 -20.77 14.64
N ALA A 348 -21.21 -20.21 15.68
CA ALA A 348 -22.58 -20.55 16.08
C ALA A 348 -23.61 -20.03 15.06
N THR A 349 -24.58 -20.86 14.68
CA THR A 349 -25.69 -20.59 13.73
C THR A 349 -26.79 -19.67 14.27
N VAL A 350 -26.46 -18.81 15.24
CA VAL A 350 -27.40 -17.85 15.82
C VAL A 350 -27.58 -16.69 14.86
N PHE A 351 -28.77 -16.55 14.28
CA PHE A 351 -29.13 -15.46 13.35
C PHE A 351 -29.29 -14.08 14.01
N SER A 352 -29.30 -14.02 15.35
CA SER A 352 -29.39 -12.76 16.10
C SER A 352 -28.00 -12.25 16.48
N VAL A 353 -27.71 -10.99 16.13
CA VAL A 353 -26.45 -10.31 16.48
C VAL A 353 -26.56 -9.74 17.90
N PRO A 354 -25.76 -10.23 18.87
CA PRO A 354 -25.76 -9.67 20.22
C PRO A 354 -25.30 -8.21 20.19
N GLN A 355 -26.11 -7.31 20.75
CA GLN A 355 -25.81 -5.88 20.73
C GLN A 355 -24.82 -5.52 21.85
N LYS A 356 -23.79 -4.77 21.48
CA LYS A 356 -22.83 -4.13 22.38
C LYS A 356 -22.75 -2.66 22.05
N GLU A 357 -23.07 -1.84 23.04
CA GLU A 357 -23.09 -0.40 22.90
C GLU A 357 -21.66 0.17 22.94
N ILE A 358 -21.36 1.02 21.97
CA ILE A 358 -20.19 1.90 21.98
C ILE A 358 -20.64 3.33 21.74
N ARG A 359 -19.72 4.29 21.94
CA ARG A 359 -20.05 5.70 21.76
C ARG A 359 -20.44 5.97 20.30
N GLU A 360 -21.66 6.47 20.09
CA GLU A 360 -22.10 6.90 18.77
C GLU A 360 -21.41 8.21 18.35
N LEU A 361 -21.11 8.32 17.05
CA LEU A 361 -20.63 9.57 16.45
C LEU A 361 -21.85 10.46 16.16
N SER A 362 -22.22 11.29 17.14
CA SER A 362 -23.21 12.38 16.96
C SER A 362 -22.56 13.59 16.28
N GLU A 363 -23.39 14.46 15.70
CA GLU A 363 -23.01 15.72 15.02
C GLU A 363 -21.96 16.57 15.76
#